data_AF-A0A5C7QPF1-F1
#
_entry.id   AF-A0A5C7QPF1-F1
#
_cell.length_a   1.000
_cell.length_b   1.000
_cell.length_c   1.000
_cell.angle_alpha   90.00
_cell.angle_beta   90.00
_cell.angle_gamma   90.00
#
_symmetry.space_group_name_H-M   'P 1'
#
loop_
_entity.id
_entity.type
_entity.pdbx_description
1 polymer ?
#
loop_
_entity_poly.entity_id
_entity_poly.type
_entity_poly.pdbx_seq_one_letter_code
_entity_poly.pdbx_strand_id
1 'polypeptide(L)'
;MTMNRRDFLKGLGLSTLSLLAAPSIWANTLSTVAGKRRIMILIELNGGNDGLNTLIPYTNPHYYSARPSIAIESANVLALSAHLGLNPALQMLMPAWNEGELAWVQGVGYEAGNRSHFEAIEIWDTAQTNARGLQDGWIAQAFPKHSLAGIALDTNLGPLYGNNVSALSISDPNNFATTGSRIHALQSNSTNASLQHILSVQSQIEMLASTLADYLKDIPAAKESFGAGSFGESLNSIYTLIASGLNVPAYKITLGSFDTHTNHKSRHKLLLQSLAQGLASMRNNLKQIGMWDEVIIMTYSEFGRRLKENANKGIDHGAASVQLVMGGQVKGGLYGEYPSLTDLDERGDLVYTTDFRDIYSVIRNNWWNLGEKYRGKLALI
;
A
#
# COMPACT_ATOMS: atom_id res chain seq x y z
N MET A 1 -35.28 18.13 16.16
CA MET A 1 -34.06 18.94 16.33
C MET A 1 -33.64 19.48 14.97
N THR A 2 -33.34 20.76 14.88
CA THR A 2 -32.91 21.44 13.65
C THR A 2 -31.43 21.18 13.36
N MET A 3 -31.13 20.82 12.11
CA MET A 3 -29.79 20.55 11.57
C MET A 3 -28.73 21.55 12.03
N ASN A 4 -27.61 21.07 12.58
CA ASN A 4 -26.38 21.85 12.62
C ASN A 4 -25.57 21.56 11.35
N ARG A 5 -25.74 22.41 10.32
CA ARG A 5 -25.06 22.27 9.00
C ARG A 5 -23.55 22.03 9.12
N ARG A 6 -22.96 22.58 10.19
CA ARG A 6 -21.55 22.44 10.52
C ARG A 6 -21.16 20.99 10.82
N ASP A 7 -22.00 20.22 11.49
CA ASP A 7 -21.68 18.86 11.90
C ASP A 7 -21.83 17.87 10.72
N PHE A 8 -22.76 18.14 9.79
CA PHE A 8 -22.89 17.41 8.53
C PHE A 8 -21.68 17.64 7.59
N LEU A 9 -21.28 18.89 7.38
CA LEU A 9 -20.10 19.22 6.55
C LEU A 9 -18.81 18.68 7.16
N LYS A 10 -18.71 18.64 8.49
CA LYS A 10 -17.61 17.95 9.18
C LYS A 10 -17.63 16.45 8.90
N GLY A 11 -18.78 15.78 8.98
CA GLY A 11 -18.92 14.35 8.64
C GLY A 11 -18.48 14.01 7.21
N LEU A 12 -18.95 14.78 6.22
CA LEU A 12 -18.55 14.59 4.81
C LEU A 12 -17.07 14.93 4.54
N GLY A 13 -16.48 15.85 5.30
CA GLY A 13 -15.06 16.19 5.18
C GLY A 13 -14.11 15.17 5.81
N LEU A 14 -14.63 14.20 6.59
CA LEU A 14 -13.82 13.20 7.30
C LEU A 14 -13.57 11.92 6.48
N SER A 15 -14.31 11.70 5.39
CA SER A 15 -14.17 10.49 4.57
C SER A 15 -14.67 10.69 3.15
N THR A 16 -13.99 10.10 2.16
CA THR A 16 -14.60 9.84 0.85
C THR A 16 -15.10 8.40 0.80
N LEU A 17 -16.30 8.22 0.25
CA LEU A 17 -17.06 6.98 0.33
C LEU A 17 -17.48 6.55 -1.07
N SER A 18 -17.01 5.38 -1.49
CA SER A 18 -17.55 4.67 -2.64
C SER A 18 -18.51 3.61 -2.11
N LEU A 19 -19.80 3.96 -1.99
CA LEU A 19 -20.82 3.12 -1.37
C LEU A 19 -21.74 2.55 -2.45
N LEU A 20 -21.77 1.22 -2.56
CA LEU A 20 -22.70 0.48 -3.43
C LEU A 20 -23.52 -0.57 -2.67
N ALA A 21 -23.30 -0.72 -1.36
CA ALA A 21 -23.92 -1.75 -0.55
C ALA A 21 -24.73 -1.13 0.60
N ALA A 22 -25.91 -1.69 0.86
CA ALA A 22 -26.77 -1.30 1.96
C ALA A 22 -26.06 -1.53 3.32
N PRO A 23 -26.31 -0.68 4.34
CA PRO A 23 -25.65 -0.74 5.65
C PRO A 23 -25.60 -2.14 6.31
N SER A 24 -26.60 -2.99 6.06
CA SER A 24 -26.68 -4.37 6.57
C SER A 24 -25.64 -5.33 5.98
N ILE A 25 -25.15 -5.08 4.76
CA ILE A 25 -24.09 -5.89 4.13
C ILE A 25 -22.76 -5.62 4.85
N TRP A 26 -22.55 -4.39 5.30
CA TRP A 26 -21.33 -3.96 6.00
C TRP A 26 -21.19 -4.57 7.38
N ALA A 27 -22.27 -4.57 8.17
CA ALA A 27 -22.28 -5.15 9.52
C ALA A 27 -21.89 -6.64 9.50
N ASN A 28 -22.31 -7.39 8.47
CA ASN A 28 -21.92 -8.78 8.28
C ASN A 28 -20.49 -8.93 7.73
N THR A 29 -20.02 -8.04 6.84
CA THR A 29 -18.64 -8.09 6.32
C THR A 29 -17.58 -7.66 7.32
N LEU A 30 -17.90 -6.73 8.23
CA LEU A 30 -17.03 -6.28 9.32
C LEU A 30 -17.03 -7.25 10.52
N SER A 31 -17.97 -8.20 10.54
CA SER A 31 -18.04 -9.23 11.58
C SER A 31 -16.83 -10.16 11.55
N THR A 32 -16.46 -10.67 12.72
CA THR A 32 -15.36 -11.63 12.88
C THR A 32 -15.63 -12.89 12.06
N VAL A 33 -14.72 -13.22 11.14
CA VAL A 33 -14.80 -14.45 10.33
C VAL A 33 -14.25 -15.62 11.14
N ALA A 34 -14.86 -16.81 10.99
CA ALA A 34 -14.27 -18.04 11.53
C ALA A 34 -12.99 -18.40 10.73
N GLY A 35 -11.84 -18.41 11.41
CA GLY A 35 -10.52 -18.71 10.81
C GLY A 35 -9.55 -17.51 10.87
N LYS A 36 -8.32 -17.71 10.41
CA LYS A 36 -7.32 -16.63 10.32
C LYS A 36 -7.69 -15.65 9.20
N ARG A 37 -7.67 -14.35 9.48
CA ARG A 37 -7.90 -13.30 8.47
C ARG A 37 -6.76 -13.28 7.44
N ARG A 38 -7.02 -12.73 6.25
CA ARG A 38 -6.04 -12.54 5.16
C ARG A 38 -5.97 -11.07 4.78
N ILE A 39 -5.26 -10.31 5.60
CA ILE A 39 -5.19 -8.85 5.54
C ILE A 39 -4.00 -8.43 4.70
N MET A 40 -4.22 -7.52 3.76
CA MET A 40 -3.16 -6.88 2.99
C MET A 40 -2.95 -5.44 3.47
N ILE A 41 -1.71 -5.03 3.64
CA ILE A 41 -1.31 -3.62 3.77
C ILE A 41 -0.54 -3.25 2.51
N LEU A 42 -1.15 -2.41 1.67
CA LEU A 42 -0.55 -1.92 0.44
C LEU A 42 0.02 -0.52 0.66
N ILE A 43 1.32 -0.36 0.40
CA ILE A 43 2.05 0.88 0.61
C ILE A 43 2.52 1.44 -0.74
N GLU A 44 1.95 2.56 -1.14
CA GLU A 44 2.41 3.33 -2.28
C GLU A 44 3.67 4.13 -1.91
N LEU A 45 4.79 3.85 -2.56
CA LEU A 45 6.00 4.67 -2.51
C LEU A 45 5.90 5.76 -3.58
N ASN A 46 5.04 6.75 -3.31
CA ASN A 46 4.64 7.74 -4.29
C ASN A 46 5.84 8.62 -4.71
N GLY A 47 6.04 8.67 -6.03
CA GLY A 47 7.03 9.49 -6.68
C GLY A 47 8.00 8.69 -7.55
N GLY A 48 8.02 7.37 -7.51
CA GLY A 48 8.99 6.51 -8.22
C GLY A 48 10.20 6.13 -7.35
N ASN A 49 10.16 4.99 -6.66
CA ASN A 49 11.26 4.55 -5.81
C ASN A 49 12.49 4.13 -6.63
N ASP A 50 13.68 4.56 -6.19
CA ASP A 50 14.96 4.16 -6.78
C ASP A 50 15.36 2.75 -6.35
N GLY A 51 14.94 1.75 -7.14
CA GLY A 51 15.23 0.34 -6.87
C GLY A 51 16.72 0.02 -6.78
N LEU A 52 17.58 0.73 -7.52
CA LEU A 52 19.04 0.52 -7.54
C LEU A 52 19.73 1.03 -6.27
N ASN A 53 19.14 2.02 -5.57
CA ASN A 53 19.58 2.45 -4.24
C ASN A 53 18.76 1.82 -3.11
N THR A 54 17.77 0.96 -3.41
CA THR A 54 17.02 0.17 -2.43
C THR A 54 17.60 -1.24 -2.30
N LEU A 55 17.70 -1.97 -3.42
CA LEU A 55 18.34 -3.28 -3.57
C LEU A 55 19.54 -3.13 -4.51
N ILE A 56 20.72 -3.04 -3.90
CA ILE A 56 21.95 -2.52 -4.50
C ILE A 56 22.76 -3.68 -5.08
N PRO A 57 23.16 -3.63 -6.37
CA PRO A 57 24.07 -4.58 -6.99
C PRO A 57 25.52 -4.18 -6.65
N TYR A 58 25.87 -4.30 -5.37
CA TYR A 58 27.04 -3.67 -4.76
C TYR A 58 28.40 -4.21 -5.24
N THR A 59 28.40 -5.29 -6.02
CA THR A 59 29.61 -5.81 -6.69
C THR A 59 29.70 -5.41 -8.16
N ASN A 60 28.69 -4.71 -8.71
CA ASN A 60 28.63 -4.36 -10.12
C ASN A 60 29.29 -2.99 -10.39
N PRO A 61 30.38 -2.91 -11.18
CA PRO A 61 31.07 -1.65 -11.44
C PRO A 61 30.23 -0.65 -12.24
N HIS A 62 29.26 -1.12 -13.04
CA HIS A 62 28.40 -0.23 -13.82
C HIS A 62 27.51 0.64 -12.94
N TYR A 63 27.04 0.10 -11.80
CA TYR A 63 26.29 0.86 -10.80
C TYR A 63 27.09 2.06 -10.29
N TYR A 64 28.35 1.84 -9.88
CA TYR A 64 29.23 2.91 -9.39
C TYR A 64 29.59 3.91 -10.48
N SER A 65 29.91 3.43 -11.70
CA SER A 65 30.26 4.33 -12.82
C SER A 65 29.11 5.23 -13.26
N ALA A 66 27.86 4.75 -13.16
CA ALA A 66 26.67 5.50 -13.54
C ALA A 66 26.18 6.44 -12.44
N ARG A 67 26.62 6.24 -11.20
CA ARG A 67 26.14 6.93 -10.00
C ARG A 67 27.28 7.46 -9.12
N PRO A 68 28.22 8.24 -9.67
CA PRO A 68 29.44 8.64 -8.96
C PRO A 68 29.19 9.41 -7.66
N SER A 69 28.05 10.09 -7.50
CA SER A 69 27.74 10.86 -6.28
C SER A 69 26.66 10.23 -5.40
N ILE A 70 25.77 9.43 -5.98
CA ILE A 70 24.62 8.85 -5.25
C ILE A 70 24.75 7.36 -4.94
N ALA A 71 25.76 6.66 -5.47
CA ALA A 71 26.00 5.26 -5.16
C ALA A 71 26.23 5.04 -3.65
N ILE A 72 25.76 3.90 -3.16
CA ILE A 72 26.06 3.41 -1.82
C ILE A 72 27.33 2.54 -1.90
N GLU A 73 28.33 2.93 -1.13
CA GLU A 73 29.60 2.19 -1.03
C GLU A 73 29.35 0.76 -0.55
N SER A 74 30.02 -0.21 -1.19
CA SER A 74 29.84 -1.64 -0.91
C SER A 74 30.02 -2.01 0.56
N ALA A 75 30.94 -1.33 1.26
CA ALA A 75 31.18 -1.53 2.70
C ALA A 75 29.98 -1.16 3.59
N ASN A 76 29.07 -0.31 3.12
CA ASN A 76 27.89 0.13 3.86
C ASN A 76 26.62 -0.67 3.49
N VAL A 77 26.70 -1.56 2.52
CA VAL A 77 25.55 -2.34 2.03
C VAL A 77 25.24 -3.50 2.97
N LEU A 78 23.96 -3.71 3.25
CA LEU A 78 23.48 -4.84 4.04
C LEU A 78 23.34 -6.07 3.13
N ALA A 79 24.38 -6.90 3.06
CA ALA A 79 24.42 -8.02 2.13
C ALA A 79 23.25 -9.00 2.35
N LEU A 80 22.52 -9.31 1.27
CA LEU A 80 21.49 -10.35 1.23
C LEU A 80 21.97 -11.61 0.48
N SER A 81 22.91 -11.43 -0.43
CA SER A 81 23.57 -12.47 -1.23
C SER A 81 24.99 -12.02 -1.58
N ALA A 82 25.71 -12.80 -2.40
CA ALA A 82 27.06 -12.44 -2.86
C ALA A 82 27.12 -11.19 -3.75
N HIS A 83 26.00 -10.77 -4.36
CA HIS A 83 25.96 -9.70 -5.35
C HIS A 83 24.95 -8.59 -5.05
N LEU A 84 23.97 -8.87 -4.19
CA LEU A 84 22.87 -7.97 -3.87
C LEU A 84 22.77 -7.74 -2.37
N GLY A 85 22.47 -6.50 -2.00
CA GLY A 85 22.24 -6.12 -0.61
C GLY A 85 21.35 -4.89 -0.49
N LEU A 86 20.92 -4.56 0.72
CA LEU A 86 20.02 -3.44 0.97
C LEU A 86 20.76 -2.17 1.31
N ASN A 87 20.09 -1.05 1.05
CA ASN A 87 20.47 0.23 1.60
C ASN A 87 20.61 0.15 3.14
N PRO A 88 21.65 0.72 3.76
CA PRO A 88 21.80 0.74 5.22
C PRO A 88 20.62 1.38 5.95
N ALA A 89 19.86 2.26 5.31
CA ALA A 89 18.61 2.81 5.84
C ALA A 89 17.56 1.73 6.18
N LEU A 90 17.66 0.56 5.58
CA LEU A 90 16.75 -0.57 5.76
C LEU A 90 17.19 -1.56 6.85
N GLN A 91 18.20 -1.21 7.66
CA GLN A 91 18.76 -2.08 8.71
C GLN A 91 17.71 -2.71 9.64
N MET A 92 16.64 -1.97 9.95
CA MET A 92 15.57 -2.45 10.82
C MET A 92 14.76 -3.62 10.23
N LEU A 93 14.88 -3.89 8.93
CA LEU A 93 14.22 -5.00 8.25
C LEU A 93 15.04 -6.29 8.25
N MET A 94 16.32 -6.23 8.64
CA MET A 94 17.19 -7.42 8.65
C MET A 94 16.68 -8.56 9.55
N PRO A 95 16.05 -8.32 10.73
CA PRO A 95 15.43 -9.39 11.49
C PRO A 95 14.35 -10.15 10.68
N ALA A 96 13.50 -9.43 9.93
CA ALA A 96 12.48 -10.06 9.09
C ALA A 96 13.09 -10.86 7.92
N TRP A 97 14.18 -10.35 7.32
CA TRP A 97 14.96 -11.09 6.33
C TRP A 97 15.52 -12.39 6.90
N ASN A 98 16.19 -12.31 8.06
CA ASN A 98 16.85 -13.46 8.69
C ASN A 98 15.86 -14.52 9.16
N GLU A 99 14.64 -14.13 9.53
CA GLU A 99 13.55 -15.04 9.88
C GLU A 99 12.77 -15.57 8.66
N GLY A 100 13.15 -15.18 7.43
CA GLY A 100 12.51 -15.67 6.21
C GLY A 100 11.11 -15.08 5.97
N GLU A 101 10.79 -13.92 6.55
CA GLU A 101 9.48 -13.26 6.47
C GLU A 101 9.47 -12.05 5.52
N LEU A 102 10.58 -11.80 4.82
CA LEU A 102 10.79 -10.67 3.92
C LEU A 102 11.32 -11.16 2.57
N ALA A 103 10.64 -10.74 1.51
CA ALA A 103 11.00 -11.01 0.13
C ALA A 103 11.20 -9.71 -0.67
N TRP A 104 12.14 -9.77 -1.61
CA TRP A 104 12.34 -8.71 -2.60
C TRP A 104 12.12 -9.27 -3.99
N VAL A 105 11.19 -8.66 -4.73
CA VAL A 105 10.93 -8.97 -6.14
C VAL A 105 11.70 -7.99 -7.00
N GLN A 106 12.50 -8.53 -7.92
CA GLN A 106 13.46 -7.80 -8.74
C GLN A 106 12.91 -7.48 -10.12
N GLY A 107 13.39 -6.37 -10.69
CA GLY A 107 13.10 -5.97 -12.06
C GLY A 107 11.61 -5.84 -12.35
N VAL A 108 10.85 -5.35 -11.38
CA VAL A 108 9.41 -5.21 -11.46
C VAL A 108 9.07 -4.03 -12.37
N GLY A 109 8.24 -4.27 -13.37
CA GLY A 109 7.75 -3.28 -14.31
C GLY A 109 6.69 -3.84 -15.24
N TYR A 110 6.53 -3.23 -16.41
CA TYR A 110 5.61 -3.67 -17.46
C TYR A 110 6.08 -3.14 -18.82
N GLU A 111 5.56 -3.75 -19.89
CA GLU A 111 5.85 -3.36 -21.27
C GLU A 111 5.45 -1.90 -21.54
N ALA A 112 6.28 -1.16 -22.29
CA ALA A 112 6.06 0.24 -22.63
C ALA A 112 5.81 1.15 -21.42
N GLY A 113 6.61 0.99 -20.36
CA GLY A 113 6.51 1.75 -19.11
C GLY A 113 6.28 3.25 -19.29
N ASN A 114 5.24 3.76 -18.64
CA ASN A 114 4.85 5.17 -18.63
C ASN A 114 5.59 5.93 -17.53
N ARG A 115 6.00 7.19 -17.81
CA ARG A 115 6.73 8.05 -16.86
C ARG A 115 5.90 9.26 -16.38
N SER A 116 4.66 9.38 -16.84
CA SER A 116 3.67 10.30 -16.30
C SER A 116 3.18 9.73 -14.97
N HIS A 117 3.34 10.47 -13.87
CA HIS A 117 2.86 10.02 -12.56
C HIS A 117 1.39 9.61 -12.59
N PHE A 118 0.53 10.39 -13.27
CA PHE A 118 -0.90 10.15 -13.33
C PHE A 118 -1.25 8.87 -14.11
N GLU A 119 -0.69 8.70 -15.30
CA GLU A 119 -1.01 7.54 -16.13
C GLU A 119 -0.35 6.27 -15.59
N ALA A 120 0.89 6.39 -15.09
CA ALA A 120 1.60 5.26 -14.51
C ALA A 120 0.91 4.74 -13.25
N ILE A 121 0.54 5.60 -12.30
CA ILE A 121 -0.14 5.13 -11.08
C ILE A 121 -1.51 4.51 -11.40
N GLU A 122 -2.24 5.01 -12.40
CA GLU A 122 -3.50 4.40 -12.85
C GLU A 122 -3.29 2.97 -13.37
N ILE A 123 -2.22 2.72 -14.14
CA ILE A 123 -1.86 1.37 -14.60
C ILE A 123 -1.61 0.44 -13.40
N TRP A 124 -0.88 0.92 -12.40
CA TRP A 124 -0.56 0.15 -11.19
C TRP A 124 -1.78 -0.10 -10.30
N ASP A 125 -2.68 0.89 -10.17
CA ASP A 125 -3.89 0.78 -9.36
C ASP A 125 -4.94 -0.13 -10.01
N THR A 126 -4.98 -0.18 -11.35
CA THR A 126 -6.02 -0.91 -12.10
C THR A 126 -5.53 -2.25 -12.68
N ALA A 127 -4.21 -2.44 -12.74
CA ALA A 127 -3.53 -3.52 -13.44
C ALA A 127 -3.76 -3.54 -14.97
N GLN A 128 -4.14 -2.40 -15.57
CA GLN A 128 -4.46 -2.28 -16.99
C GLN A 128 -3.52 -1.30 -17.70
N THR A 129 -2.80 -1.76 -18.72
CA THR A 129 -1.80 -0.94 -19.46
C THR A 129 -2.41 -0.10 -20.59
N ASN A 130 -3.68 -0.31 -20.92
CA ASN A 130 -4.39 0.34 -22.04
C ASN A 130 -5.78 0.87 -21.64
N ALA A 131 -5.99 1.09 -20.33
CA ALA A 131 -7.23 1.62 -19.80
C ALA A 131 -7.59 2.99 -20.41
N ARG A 132 -8.89 3.23 -20.61
CA ARG A 132 -9.43 4.54 -21.00
C ARG A 132 -10.57 4.92 -20.08
N GLY A 133 -10.45 6.08 -19.42
CA GLY A 133 -11.42 6.52 -18.42
C GLY A 133 -11.33 5.70 -17.14
N LEU A 134 -12.14 6.08 -16.15
CA LEU A 134 -12.07 5.55 -14.80
C LEU A 134 -12.30 4.03 -14.76
N GLN A 135 -11.30 3.27 -14.32
CA GLN A 135 -11.37 1.83 -14.17
C GLN A 135 -11.49 1.41 -12.70
N ASP A 136 -12.03 0.21 -12.50
CA ASP A 136 -11.99 -0.45 -11.20
C ASP A 136 -10.54 -0.84 -10.87
N GLY A 137 -10.13 -0.63 -9.63
CA GLY A 137 -8.84 -1.03 -9.11
C GLY A 137 -8.69 -2.55 -9.01
N TRP A 138 -7.46 -3.05 -9.03
CA TRP A 138 -7.22 -4.50 -9.07
C TRP A 138 -7.65 -5.22 -7.78
N ILE A 139 -7.62 -4.54 -6.63
CA ILE A 139 -8.12 -5.08 -5.36
C ILE A 139 -9.65 -5.13 -5.41
N ALA A 140 -10.30 -4.05 -5.87
CA ALA A 140 -11.74 -4.02 -6.04
C ALA A 140 -12.25 -5.14 -6.96
N GLN A 141 -11.56 -5.38 -8.08
CA GLN A 141 -11.88 -6.47 -9.02
C GLN A 141 -11.68 -7.88 -8.42
N ALA A 142 -10.89 -8.01 -7.36
CA ALA A 142 -10.64 -9.31 -6.73
C ALA A 142 -11.85 -9.82 -5.95
N PHE A 143 -12.67 -8.91 -5.39
CA PHE A 143 -13.73 -9.29 -4.45
C PHE A 143 -15.13 -9.39 -5.09
N PRO A 144 -16.04 -10.20 -4.51
CA PRO A 144 -17.43 -10.30 -4.98
C PRO A 144 -18.18 -8.97 -4.92
N LYS A 145 -19.26 -8.87 -5.69
CA LYS A 145 -20.11 -7.67 -5.67
C LYS A 145 -20.65 -7.38 -4.26
N HIS A 146 -20.72 -6.10 -3.93
CA HIS A 146 -21.20 -5.51 -2.68
C HIS A 146 -20.35 -5.81 -1.44
N SER A 147 -19.18 -6.43 -1.56
CA SER A 147 -18.24 -6.59 -0.43
C SER A 147 -17.51 -5.30 -0.09
N LEU A 148 -16.93 -5.23 1.10
CA LEU A 148 -15.89 -4.25 1.45
C LEU A 148 -14.55 -4.68 0.85
N ALA A 149 -13.99 -3.90 -0.07
CA ALA A 149 -12.68 -4.15 -0.66
C ALA A 149 -11.54 -3.67 0.23
N GLY A 150 -11.73 -2.62 1.04
CA GLY A 150 -10.72 -2.16 1.97
C GLY A 150 -10.92 -0.73 2.49
N ILE A 151 -9.91 -0.27 3.24
CA ILE A 151 -9.84 1.07 3.79
C ILE A 151 -8.54 1.77 3.33
N ALA A 152 -8.65 2.94 2.72
CA ALA A 152 -7.52 3.82 2.46
C ALA A 152 -7.35 4.81 3.62
N LEU A 153 -6.15 4.89 4.19
CA LEU A 153 -5.77 5.90 5.18
C LEU A 153 -5.12 7.10 4.47
N ASP A 154 -5.73 7.50 3.35
CA ASP A 154 -5.33 8.58 2.47
C ASP A 154 -6.58 9.04 1.69
N THR A 155 -6.49 10.17 1.00
CA THR A 155 -7.54 10.77 0.17
C THR A 155 -7.82 10.04 -1.14
N ASN A 156 -6.93 9.14 -1.58
CA ASN A 156 -7.08 8.37 -2.81
C ASN A 156 -7.32 6.89 -2.51
N LEU A 157 -8.44 6.35 -3.00
CA LEU A 157 -8.80 4.93 -2.91
C LEU A 157 -7.91 4.04 -3.78
N GLY A 158 -7.41 4.57 -4.90
CA GLY A 158 -6.54 3.86 -5.86
C GLY A 158 -7.05 2.46 -6.18
N PRO A 159 -6.30 1.40 -5.81
CA PRO A 159 -6.64 0.02 -6.15
C PRO A 159 -7.90 -0.51 -5.45
N LEU A 160 -8.39 0.19 -4.43
CA LEU A 160 -9.63 -0.14 -3.71
C LEU A 160 -10.89 0.41 -4.38
N TYR A 161 -10.76 1.36 -5.30
CA TYR A 161 -11.91 1.94 -5.99
C TYR A 161 -12.55 0.91 -6.93
N GLY A 162 -13.87 0.78 -6.93
CA GLY A 162 -14.54 0.01 -7.98
C GLY A 162 -16.05 0.14 -7.96
N ASN A 163 -16.66 -0.08 -9.13
CA ASN A 163 -18.09 0.09 -9.37
C ASN A 163 -18.96 -1.07 -8.88
N ASN A 164 -18.38 -2.07 -8.24
CA ASN A 164 -19.12 -3.23 -7.71
C ASN A 164 -18.80 -3.55 -6.25
N VAL A 165 -17.83 -2.88 -5.64
CA VAL A 165 -17.42 -3.09 -4.25
C VAL A 165 -17.56 -1.78 -3.51
N SER A 166 -17.44 -1.85 -2.19
CA SER A 166 -17.32 -0.63 -1.43
C SER A 166 -15.95 -0.46 -0.83
N ALA A 167 -15.51 0.79 -0.71
CA ALA A 167 -14.26 1.14 -0.06
C ALA A 167 -14.41 2.48 0.69
N LEU A 168 -13.66 2.59 1.78
CA LEU A 168 -13.67 3.73 2.67
C LEU A 168 -12.32 4.45 2.61
N SER A 169 -12.33 5.77 2.47
CA SER A 169 -11.16 6.61 2.72
C SER A 169 -11.37 7.34 4.04
N ILE A 170 -10.49 7.13 5.02
CA ILE A 170 -10.52 7.80 6.33
C ILE A 170 -9.10 8.15 6.77
N SER A 171 -8.82 9.43 7.04
CA SER A 171 -7.47 9.82 7.47
C SER A 171 -7.17 9.50 8.93
N ASP A 172 -8.20 9.47 9.79
CA ASP A 172 -8.10 9.14 11.21
C ASP A 172 -9.33 8.31 11.64
N PRO A 173 -9.18 7.00 11.88
CA PRO A 173 -10.28 6.14 12.29
C PRO A 173 -10.92 6.53 13.62
N ASN A 174 -10.15 7.05 14.58
CA ASN A 174 -10.68 7.45 15.88
C ASN A 174 -11.53 8.73 15.75
N ASN A 175 -11.04 9.71 14.98
CA ASN A 175 -11.82 10.91 14.69
C ASN A 175 -13.07 10.59 13.86
N PHE A 176 -12.95 9.69 12.87
CA PHE A 176 -14.09 9.23 12.09
C PHE A 176 -15.14 8.53 12.99
N ALA A 177 -14.71 7.61 13.86
CA ALA A 177 -15.59 6.92 14.79
C ALA A 177 -16.29 7.90 15.74
N THR A 178 -15.54 8.78 16.39
CA THR A 178 -16.06 9.70 17.42
C THR A 178 -16.93 10.82 16.87
N THR A 179 -16.57 11.38 15.71
CA THR A 179 -17.36 12.45 15.07
C THR A 179 -18.54 11.87 14.29
N GLY A 180 -18.31 10.78 13.55
CA GLY A 180 -19.32 10.13 12.74
C GLY A 180 -20.44 9.50 13.57
N SER A 181 -20.15 8.91 14.73
CA SER A 181 -21.18 8.33 15.61
C SER A 181 -22.10 9.37 16.26
N ARG A 182 -21.74 10.67 16.18
CA ARG A 182 -22.57 11.78 16.68
C ARG A 182 -23.48 12.35 15.60
N ILE A 183 -23.31 11.95 14.36
CA ILE A 183 -24.19 12.32 13.25
C ILE A 183 -25.51 11.60 13.46
N HIS A 184 -26.58 12.31 13.77
CA HIS A 184 -27.91 11.70 13.89
C HIS A 184 -28.53 11.55 12.50
N ALA A 185 -28.83 10.33 12.05
CA ALA A 185 -29.54 10.09 10.80
C ALA A 185 -30.89 10.82 10.82
N LEU A 186 -31.07 11.71 9.85
CA LEU A 186 -32.34 12.40 9.66
C LEU A 186 -33.27 11.50 8.85
N GLN A 187 -34.51 11.35 9.33
CA GLN A 187 -35.58 10.75 8.54
C GLN A 187 -36.34 11.85 7.80
N SER A 188 -36.57 11.67 6.51
CA SER A 188 -37.34 12.60 5.69
C SER A 188 -38.32 11.84 4.81
N ASN A 189 -39.57 12.31 4.75
CA ASN A 189 -40.60 11.82 3.83
C ASN A 189 -40.52 12.48 2.45
N SER A 190 -39.42 13.17 2.14
CA SER A 190 -39.26 13.83 0.85
C SER A 190 -39.23 12.82 -0.29
N THR A 191 -39.90 13.11 -1.41
CA THR A 191 -39.83 12.31 -2.63
C THR A 191 -38.63 12.68 -3.51
N ASN A 192 -37.81 13.67 -3.11
CA ASN A 192 -36.65 14.10 -3.88
C ASN A 192 -35.54 13.04 -3.83
N ALA A 193 -35.21 12.45 -4.97
CA ALA A 193 -34.24 11.36 -5.08
C ALA A 193 -32.83 11.75 -4.59
N SER A 194 -32.37 12.98 -4.88
CA SER A 194 -31.06 13.45 -4.42
C SER A 194 -31.00 13.60 -2.90
N LEU A 195 -32.07 14.11 -2.28
CA LEU A 195 -32.16 14.21 -0.83
C LEU A 195 -32.23 12.82 -0.18
N GLN A 196 -33.00 11.89 -0.75
CA GLN A 196 -33.04 10.50 -0.27
C GLN A 196 -31.66 9.83 -0.36
N HIS A 197 -30.92 10.07 -1.45
CA HIS A 197 -29.55 9.59 -1.58
C HIS A 197 -28.63 10.18 -0.49
N ILE A 198 -28.65 11.49 -0.28
CA ILE A 198 -27.84 12.15 0.77
C ILE A 198 -28.15 11.58 2.15
N LEU A 199 -29.43 11.39 2.49
CA LEU A 199 -29.84 10.81 3.77
C LEU A 199 -29.41 9.35 3.91
N SER A 200 -29.44 8.57 2.82
CA SER A 200 -28.93 7.20 2.81
C SER A 200 -27.41 7.13 3.05
N VAL A 201 -26.65 8.08 2.51
CA VAL A 201 -25.20 8.19 2.75
C VAL A 201 -24.94 8.59 4.20
N GLN A 202 -25.70 9.55 4.74
CA GLN A 202 -25.58 9.98 6.13
C GLN A 202 -25.81 8.81 7.11
N SER A 203 -26.86 8.03 6.89
CA SER A 203 -27.17 6.86 7.73
C SER A 203 -26.08 5.79 7.64
N GLN A 204 -25.47 5.60 6.47
CA GLN A 204 -24.33 4.69 6.29
C GLN A 204 -23.09 5.17 7.04
N ILE A 205 -22.77 6.46 6.99
CA ILE A 205 -21.65 7.06 7.74
C ILE A 205 -21.84 6.87 9.24
N GLU A 206 -23.03 7.19 9.76
CA GLU A 206 -23.33 7.03 11.19
C GLU A 206 -23.20 5.57 11.63
N MET A 207 -23.76 4.63 10.87
CA MET A 207 -23.69 3.21 11.20
C MET A 207 -22.24 2.69 11.18
N LEU A 208 -21.48 3.05 10.15
CA LEU A 208 -20.07 2.67 10.02
C LEU A 208 -19.24 3.25 11.17
N ALA A 209 -19.41 4.54 11.46
CA ALA A 209 -18.69 5.21 12.53
C ALA A 209 -19.05 4.67 13.91
N SER A 210 -20.33 4.35 14.15
CA SER A 210 -20.77 3.72 15.41
C SER A 210 -20.22 2.30 15.55
N THR A 211 -20.27 1.51 14.47
CA THR A 211 -19.66 0.16 14.45
C THR A 211 -18.17 0.27 14.76
N LEU A 212 -17.46 1.17 14.07
CA LEU A 212 -16.04 1.38 14.32
C LEU A 212 -15.78 1.84 15.76
N ALA A 213 -16.59 2.75 16.30
CA ALA A 213 -16.47 3.20 17.69
C ALA A 213 -16.64 2.06 18.69
N ASP A 214 -17.48 1.07 18.40
CA ASP A 214 -17.63 -0.13 19.24
C ASP A 214 -16.41 -1.05 19.16
N TYR A 215 -15.89 -1.30 17.95
CA TYR A 215 -14.72 -2.13 17.75
C TYR A 215 -13.42 -1.47 18.24
N LEU A 216 -13.33 -0.14 18.28
CA LEU A 216 -12.14 0.57 18.75
C LEU A 216 -12.06 0.70 20.29
N LYS A 217 -12.97 0.08 21.04
CA LYS A 217 -12.92 0.03 22.51
C LYS A 217 -11.87 -0.98 22.98
N ASP A 218 -11.09 -0.59 23.99
CA ASP A 218 -10.15 -1.46 24.71
C ASP A 218 -9.10 -2.17 23.84
N ILE A 219 -8.65 -1.53 22.77
CA ILE A 219 -7.63 -2.07 21.86
C ILE A 219 -6.25 -2.03 22.50
N PRO A 220 -5.47 -3.13 22.45
CA PRO A 220 -4.09 -3.13 22.89
C PRO A 220 -3.28 -2.08 22.12
N ALA A 221 -2.81 -1.04 22.80
CA ALA A 221 -1.96 -0.02 22.19
C ALA A 221 -0.69 -0.66 21.63
N ALA A 222 -0.21 -0.13 20.50
CA ALA A 222 1.09 -0.50 19.95
C ALA A 222 2.18 -0.20 20.99
N LYS A 223 3.07 -1.17 21.22
CA LYS A 223 4.19 -0.98 22.16
C LYS A 223 5.39 -0.31 21.50
N GLU A 224 5.62 -0.60 20.22
CA GLU A 224 6.65 0.04 19.42
C GLU A 224 6.08 1.19 18.60
N SER A 225 6.80 2.32 18.58
CA SER A 225 6.42 3.50 17.80
C SER A 225 6.65 3.29 16.31
N PHE A 226 5.66 3.64 15.50
CA PHE A 226 5.73 3.62 14.03
C PHE A 226 6.56 4.76 13.42
N GLY A 227 7.18 5.61 14.25
CA GLY A 227 7.87 6.82 13.82
C GLY A 227 6.95 8.04 13.75
N ALA A 228 7.54 9.19 13.47
CA ALA A 228 6.83 10.47 13.40
C ALA A 228 6.27 10.76 12.00
N GLY A 229 5.27 11.63 11.93
CA GLY A 229 4.65 12.11 10.69
C GLY A 229 3.53 11.22 10.19
N SER A 230 2.87 11.67 9.11
CA SER A 230 1.62 11.08 8.61
C SER A 230 1.71 9.60 8.26
N PHE A 231 2.88 9.14 7.79
CA PHE A 231 3.09 7.71 7.49
C PHE A 231 3.03 6.84 8.75
N GLY A 232 3.73 7.25 9.82
CA GLY A 232 3.71 6.55 11.11
C GLY A 232 2.32 6.58 11.77
N GLU A 233 1.62 7.72 11.68
CA GLU A 233 0.24 7.88 12.16
C GLU A 233 -0.74 6.96 11.40
N SER A 234 -0.56 6.82 10.09
CA SER A 234 -1.37 5.94 9.24
C SER A 234 -1.12 4.46 9.56
N LEU A 235 0.15 4.06 9.78
CA LEU A 235 0.49 2.71 10.21
C LEU A 235 -0.08 2.39 11.60
N ASN A 236 -0.03 3.34 12.54
CA ASN A 236 -0.65 3.18 13.85
C ASN A 236 -2.17 3.00 13.75
N SER A 237 -2.81 3.74 12.83
CA SER A 237 -4.24 3.60 12.53
C SER A 237 -4.56 2.21 11.96
N ILE A 238 -3.76 1.71 11.02
CA ILE A 238 -3.90 0.34 10.49
C ILE A 238 -3.72 -0.70 11.60
N TYR A 239 -2.69 -0.56 12.44
CA TYR A 239 -2.48 -1.48 13.57
C TYR A 239 -3.71 -1.51 14.48
N THR A 240 -4.28 -0.36 14.81
CA THR A 240 -5.48 -0.27 15.67
C THR A 240 -6.69 -0.95 15.02
N LEU A 241 -6.87 -0.79 13.71
CA LEU A 241 -7.94 -1.44 12.95
C LEU A 241 -7.75 -2.97 12.83
N ILE A 242 -6.51 -3.45 12.75
CA ILE A 242 -6.22 -4.89 12.75
C ILE A 242 -6.44 -5.48 14.14
N ALA A 243 -5.92 -4.79 15.17
CA ALA A 243 -6.00 -5.19 16.57
C ALA A 243 -7.44 -5.20 17.12
N SER A 244 -8.35 -4.43 16.52
CA SER A 244 -9.77 -4.48 16.86
C SER A 244 -10.51 -5.73 16.40
N GLY A 245 -9.89 -6.58 15.59
CA GLY A 245 -10.54 -7.78 15.09
C GLY A 245 -11.47 -7.52 13.91
N LEU A 246 -11.56 -6.28 13.42
CA LEU A 246 -12.31 -5.98 12.19
C LEU A 246 -11.80 -6.82 11.03
N ASN A 247 -12.72 -7.35 10.24
CA ASN A 247 -12.40 -8.12 9.04
C ASN A 247 -12.32 -7.20 7.82
N VAL A 248 -11.23 -6.44 7.71
CA VAL A 248 -10.93 -5.62 6.53
C VAL A 248 -9.87 -6.33 5.69
N PRO A 249 -10.14 -6.66 4.42
CA PRO A 249 -9.23 -7.47 3.63
C PRO A 249 -8.01 -6.71 3.11
N ALA A 250 -8.12 -5.40 2.93
CA ALA A 250 -7.01 -4.56 2.46
C ALA A 250 -7.00 -3.17 3.10
N TYR A 251 -5.80 -2.68 3.40
CA TYR A 251 -5.52 -1.31 3.77
C TYR A 251 -4.58 -0.68 2.74
N LYS A 252 -4.82 0.59 2.38
CA LYS A 252 -3.94 1.35 1.49
C LYS A 252 -3.40 2.59 2.20
N ILE A 253 -2.09 2.79 2.13
CA ILE A 253 -1.39 4.00 2.60
C ILE A 253 -0.36 4.48 1.59
N THR A 254 0.06 5.72 1.75
CA THR A 254 1.07 6.36 0.90
C THR A 254 2.25 6.81 1.75
N LEU A 255 3.47 6.44 1.36
CA LEU A 255 4.69 7.11 1.75
C LEU A 255 5.19 7.90 0.53
N GLY A 256 4.94 9.21 0.53
CA GLY A 256 5.27 10.06 -0.63
C GLY A 256 6.69 10.61 -0.63
N SER A 257 6.93 11.50 -1.59
CA SER A 257 8.19 12.25 -1.77
C SER A 257 9.37 11.48 -2.33
N PHE A 258 9.14 10.30 -2.94
CA PHE A 258 10.18 9.56 -3.65
C PHE A 258 10.65 10.27 -4.92
N ASP A 259 9.93 11.30 -5.39
CA ASP A 259 10.35 12.14 -6.51
C ASP A 259 11.53 13.07 -6.18
N THR A 260 12.72 12.51 -6.39
CA THR A 260 13.99 13.01 -5.87
C THR A 260 14.94 13.37 -7.00
N HIS A 261 14.54 14.36 -7.81
CA HIS A 261 15.37 14.94 -8.88
C HIS A 261 16.60 15.73 -8.39
N THR A 262 16.66 16.03 -7.08
CA THR A 262 17.77 16.71 -6.41
C THR A 262 17.95 16.15 -4.99
N ASN A 263 19.18 16.27 -4.44
CA ASN A 263 19.54 15.80 -3.10
C ASN A 263 19.06 14.36 -2.81
N HIS A 264 19.18 13.49 -3.81
CA HIS A 264 18.56 12.17 -3.79
C HIS A 264 19.07 11.32 -2.63
N LYS A 265 20.40 11.26 -2.42
CA LYS A 265 21.02 10.45 -1.36
C LYS A 265 20.43 10.73 0.03
N SER A 266 20.27 12.00 0.39
CA SER A 266 19.75 12.38 1.72
C SER A 266 18.25 12.14 1.84
N ARG A 267 17.47 12.53 0.81
CA ARG A 267 16.01 12.38 0.81
C ARG A 267 15.59 10.91 0.80
N HIS A 268 16.18 10.12 -0.10
CA HIS A 268 15.88 8.68 -0.22
C HIS A 268 16.25 7.92 1.06
N LYS A 269 17.40 8.23 1.68
CA LYS A 269 17.77 7.66 2.98
C LYS A 269 16.68 7.87 4.04
N LEU A 270 16.19 9.09 4.20
CA LEU A 270 15.15 9.40 5.21
C LEU A 270 13.84 8.67 4.91
N LEU A 271 13.44 8.57 3.65
CA LEU A 271 12.25 7.83 3.24
C LEU A 271 12.39 6.33 3.52
N LEU A 272 13.52 5.73 3.17
CA LEU A 272 13.80 4.32 3.48
C LEU A 272 13.88 4.06 4.98
N GLN A 273 14.40 5.00 5.78
CA GLN A 273 14.40 4.89 7.25
C GLN A 273 12.97 4.92 7.81
N SER A 274 12.11 5.80 7.30
CA SER A 274 10.69 5.86 7.69
C SER A 274 9.96 4.56 7.34
N LEU A 275 10.18 4.04 6.12
CA LEU A 275 9.65 2.75 5.69
C LEU A 275 10.14 1.62 6.59
N ALA A 276 11.45 1.55 6.86
CA ALA A 276 12.04 0.50 7.67
C ALA A 276 11.52 0.50 9.12
N GLN A 277 11.47 1.67 9.76
CA GLN A 277 10.92 1.82 11.12
C GLN A 277 9.45 1.38 11.16
N GLY A 278 8.63 1.88 10.22
CA GLY A 278 7.20 1.59 10.18
C GLY A 278 6.91 0.10 10.01
N LEU A 279 7.58 -0.55 9.05
CA LEU A 279 7.40 -1.98 8.77
C LEU A 279 7.92 -2.87 9.91
N ALA A 280 9.09 -2.56 10.48
CA ALA A 280 9.63 -3.30 11.62
C ALA A 280 8.72 -3.20 12.85
N SER A 281 8.19 -2.01 13.13
CA SER A 281 7.27 -1.78 14.25
C SER A 281 5.94 -2.50 14.03
N MET A 282 5.39 -2.46 12.80
CA MET A 282 4.17 -3.20 12.45
C MET A 282 4.32 -4.69 12.70
N ARG A 283 5.40 -5.28 12.20
CA ARG A 283 5.75 -6.67 12.44
C ARG A 283 5.80 -7.00 13.93
N ASN A 284 6.59 -6.25 14.70
CA ASN A 284 6.81 -6.54 16.11
C ASN A 284 5.52 -6.39 16.93
N ASN A 285 4.77 -5.32 16.71
CA ASN A 285 3.48 -5.10 17.37
C ASN A 285 2.46 -6.20 17.03
N LEU A 286 2.35 -6.60 15.75
CA LEU A 286 1.44 -7.68 15.34
C LEU A 286 1.86 -9.06 15.85
N LYS A 287 3.18 -9.34 15.94
CA LYS A 287 3.68 -10.58 16.57
C LYS A 287 3.28 -10.64 18.04
N GLN A 288 3.36 -9.52 18.77
CA GLN A 288 3.00 -9.46 20.19
C GLN A 288 1.52 -9.76 20.47
N ILE A 289 0.64 -9.42 19.54
CA ILE A 289 -0.80 -9.71 19.65
C ILE A 289 -1.23 -10.96 18.86
N GLY A 290 -0.29 -11.74 18.33
CA GLY A 290 -0.56 -13.00 17.64
C GLY A 290 -1.22 -12.85 16.25
N MET A 291 -1.17 -11.66 15.64
CA MET A 291 -1.84 -11.36 14.37
C MET A 291 -0.90 -11.31 13.16
N TRP A 292 0.41 -11.51 13.35
CA TRP A 292 1.39 -11.40 12.26
C TRP A 292 1.16 -12.38 11.10
N ASP A 293 0.66 -13.59 11.41
CA ASP A 293 0.32 -14.61 10.40
C ASP A 293 -0.89 -14.23 9.52
N GLU A 294 -1.67 -13.23 9.93
CA GLU A 294 -2.85 -12.77 9.21
C GLU A 294 -2.55 -11.63 8.25
N VAL A 295 -1.31 -11.14 8.21
CA VAL A 295 -0.93 -9.91 7.51
C VAL A 295 0.14 -10.17 6.46
N ILE A 296 -0.09 -9.61 5.27
CA ILE A 296 0.93 -9.39 4.25
C ILE A 296 1.05 -7.89 3.97
N ILE A 297 2.27 -7.41 3.83
CA ILE A 297 2.61 -6.03 3.49
C ILE A 297 3.31 -6.04 2.15
N MET A 298 2.87 -5.18 1.23
CA MET A 298 3.46 -5.04 -0.10
C MET A 298 3.71 -3.57 -0.41
N THR A 299 4.87 -3.26 -0.98
CA THR A 299 5.15 -1.92 -1.52
C THR A 299 4.97 -1.91 -3.04
N TYR A 300 4.56 -0.77 -3.58
CA TYR A 300 4.57 -0.51 -5.02
C TYR A 300 4.92 0.96 -5.30
N SER A 301 5.26 1.28 -6.54
CA SER A 301 5.58 2.62 -6.99
C SER A 301 5.24 2.71 -8.47
N GLU A 302 4.87 3.90 -8.95
CA GLU A 302 4.38 4.10 -10.30
C GLU A 302 5.41 3.75 -11.40
N PHE A 303 6.71 3.82 -11.07
CA PHE A 303 7.82 3.41 -11.93
C PHE A 303 9.12 3.32 -11.12
N GLY A 304 10.18 2.82 -11.75
CA GLY A 304 11.55 2.88 -11.24
C GLY A 304 12.31 4.14 -11.62
N ARG A 305 13.63 4.10 -11.40
CA ARG A 305 14.55 5.20 -11.74
C ARG A 305 15.60 4.77 -12.74
N ARG A 306 16.13 5.74 -13.47
CA ARG A 306 17.22 5.48 -14.42
C ARG A 306 18.47 4.94 -13.74
N LEU A 307 19.30 4.25 -14.52
CA LEU A 307 20.61 3.82 -14.03
C LEU A 307 21.53 5.02 -13.76
N LYS A 308 21.59 5.98 -14.69
CA LYS A 308 22.50 7.13 -14.64
C LYS A 308 21.94 8.23 -13.74
N GLU A 309 22.75 8.75 -12.82
CA GLU A 309 22.42 9.95 -12.05
C GLU A 309 22.32 11.19 -12.95
N ASN A 310 21.44 12.13 -12.62
CA ASN A 310 21.27 13.36 -13.37
C ASN A 310 22.30 14.44 -12.94
N ALA A 311 22.40 15.52 -13.72
CA ALA A 311 23.38 16.59 -13.47
C ALA A 311 23.21 17.30 -12.12
N ASN A 312 22.04 17.18 -11.48
CA ASN A 312 21.71 17.82 -10.21
C ASN A 312 21.91 16.90 -8.99
N LYS A 313 22.65 15.78 -9.15
CA LYS A 313 22.86 14.77 -8.10
C LYS A 313 21.53 14.20 -7.58
N GLY A 314 20.56 14.08 -8.50
CA GLY A 314 19.33 13.35 -8.30
C GLY A 314 19.14 12.31 -9.40
N ILE A 315 17.90 11.89 -9.62
CA ILE A 315 17.63 10.81 -10.57
C ILE A 315 16.29 10.93 -11.30
N ASP A 316 16.37 10.78 -12.62
CA ASP A 316 15.21 10.92 -13.51
C ASP A 316 14.33 9.66 -13.50
N HIS A 317 13.10 9.80 -14.01
CA HIS A 317 12.13 8.71 -14.11
C HIS A 317 12.64 7.62 -15.06
N GLY A 318 12.53 6.36 -14.62
CA GLY A 318 12.87 5.17 -15.39
C GLY A 318 11.67 4.23 -15.55
N ALA A 319 11.94 2.93 -15.61
CA ALA A 319 10.93 1.90 -15.82
C ALA A 319 10.96 0.83 -14.71
N ALA A 320 11.92 -0.10 -14.75
CA ALA A 320 11.97 -1.20 -13.79
C ALA A 320 12.46 -0.78 -12.40
N SER A 321 11.88 -1.38 -11.35
CA SER A 321 12.25 -1.16 -9.95
C SER A 321 12.24 -2.48 -9.16
N VAL A 322 12.12 -2.38 -7.84
CA VAL A 322 11.96 -3.51 -6.92
C VAL A 322 10.71 -3.35 -6.07
N GLN A 323 10.14 -4.47 -5.64
CA GLN A 323 9.05 -4.48 -4.66
C GLN A 323 9.43 -5.28 -3.43
N LEU A 324 8.96 -4.81 -2.28
CA LEU A 324 9.06 -5.49 -1.01
C LEU A 324 7.75 -6.22 -0.74
N VAL A 325 7.85 -7.48 -0.29
CA VAL A 325 6.73 -8.26 0.25
C VAL A 325 7.14 -8.83 1.60
N MET A 326 6.32 -8.66 2.63
CA MET A 326 6.66 -9.04 4.00
C MET A 326 5.43 -9.54 4.76
N GLY A 327 5.55 -10.57 5.60
CA GLY A 327 4.38 -11.10 6.33
C GLY A 327 4.67 -12.41 7.03
N GLY A 328 3.81 -12.81 7.98
CA GLY A 328 4.01 -14.06 8.74
C GLY A 328 3.89 -15.34 7.93
N GLN A 329 3.32 -15.26 6.73
CA GLN A 329 3.18 -16.38 5.79
C GLN A 329 3.96 -16.17 4.49
N VAL A 330 4.80 -15.13 4.43
CA VAL A 330 5.65 -14.87 3.27
C VAL A 330 6.83 -15.84 3.30
N LYS A 331 7.16 -16.41 2.14
CA LYS A 331 8.39 -17.15 1.91
C LYS A 331 9.47 -16.15 1.51
N GLY A 332 10.33 -15.77 2.46
CA GLY A 332 11.38 -14.78 2.25
C GLY A 332 12.40 -15.20 1.18
N GLY A 333 13.10 -14.22 0.62
CA GLY A 333 14.12 -14.45 -0.41
C GLY A 333 14.16 -13.39 -1.51
N LEU A 334 15.03 -13.61 -2.51
CA LEU A 334 15.12 -12.82 -3.73
C LEU A 334 14.34 -13.52 -4.84
N TYR A 335 13.45 -12.80 -5.50
CA TYR A 335 12.57 -13.30 -6.55
C TYR A 335 12.70 -12.48 -7.83
N GLY A 336 12.42 -13.10 -8.97
CA GLY A 336 12.68 -12.51 -10.29
C GLY A 336 14.16 -12.41 -10.62
N GLU A 337 14.49 -11.82 -11.77
CA GLU A 337 15.87 -11.59 -12.20
C GLU A 337 16.23 -10.11 -12.02
N TYR A 338 17.47 -9.81 -11.61
CA TYR A 338 17.91 -8.43 -11.53
C TYR A 338 18.10 -7.85 -12.94
N PRO A 339 17.56 -6.66 -13.26
CA PRO A 339 17.73 -6.06 -14.59
C PRO A 339 19.20 -5.86 -14.98
N SER A 340 19.48 -5.99 -16.28
CA SER A 340 20.81 -5.66 -16.82
C SER A 340 21.13 -4.19 -16.61
N LEU A 341 22.38 -3.90 -16.23
CA LEU A 341 22.89 -2.52 -16.15
C LEU A 341 23.62 -2.08 -17.42
N THR A 342 23.70 -2.95 -18.42
CA THR A 342 24.39 -2.71 -19.69
C THR A 342 23.48 -2.85 -20.90
N ASP A 343 22.38 -3.60 -20.76
CA ASP A 343 21.34 -3.78 -21.77
C ASP A 343 20.11 -2.99 -21.34
N LEU A 344 20.05 -1.74 -21.81
CA LEU A 344 19.01 -0.77 -21.48
C LEU A 344 18.09 -0.57 -22.68
N ASP A 345 16.86 -0.12 -22.44
CA ASP A 345 15.94 0.23 -23.52
C ASP A 345 16.45 1.45 -24.33
N GLU A 346 15.78 1.75 -25.45
CA GLU A 346 16.13 2.89 -26.32
C GLU A 346 16.13 4.25 -25.60
N ARG A 347 15.48 4.34 -24.43
CA ARG A 347 15.39 5.54 -23.59
C ARG A 347 16.43 5.54 -22.46
N GLY A 348 17.27 4.52 -22.38
CA GLY A 348 18.29 4.33 -21.34
C GLY A 348 17.75 3.85 -20.00
N ASP A 349 16.59 3.20 -19.99
CA ASP A 349 15.99 2.62 -18.77
C ASP A 349 16.32 1.15 -18.61
N LEU A 350 16.29 0.68 -17.36
CA LEU A 350 16.33 -0.74 -17.05
C LEU A 350 15.13 -1.46 -17.70
N VAL A 351 15.41 -2.52 -18.44
CA VAL A 351 14.40 -3.43 -18.97
C VAL A 351 13.85 -4.28 -17.83
N TYR A 352 12.53 -4.32 -17.68
CA TYR A 352 11.89 -5.12 -16.64
C TYR A 352 12.05 -6.62 -16.93
N THR A 353 12.13 -7.41 -15.87
CA THR A 353 12.28 -8.88 -15.92
C THR A 353 11.10 -9.59 -15.25
N THR A 354 10.35 -8.85 -14.42
CA THR A 354 9.16 -9.35 -13.73
C THR A 354 7.99 -8.41 -14.01
N ASP A 355 6.89 -8.94 -14.54
CA ASP A 355 5.67 -8.17 -14.71
C ASP A 355 4.98 -7.99 -13.36
N PHE A 356 4.61 -6.76 -12.98
CA PHE A 356 3.97 -6.52 -11.68
C PHE A 356 2.65 -7.27 -11.49
N ARG A 357 1.95 -7.58 -12.58
CA ARG A 357 0.67 -8.31 -12.55
C ARG A 357 0.85 -9.75 -12.09
N ASP A 358 2.06 -10.31 -12.19
CA ASP A 358 2.38 -11.62 -11.62
C ASP A 358 2.34 -11.57 -10.09
N ILE A 359 2.81 -10.48 -9.48
CA ILE A 359 2.78 -10.26 -8.02
C ILE A 359 1.32 -10.13 -7.56
N TYR A 360 0.52 -9.33 -8.27
CA TYR A 360 -0.90 -9.16 -7.96
C TYR A 360 -1.69 -10.46 -8.09
N SER A 361 -1.34 -11.28 -9.09
CA SER A 361 -1.91 -12.61 -9.27
C SER A 361 -1.59 -13.54 -8.09
N VAL A 362 -0.39 -13.45 -7.50
CA VAL A 362 -0.04 -14.20 -6.28
C VAL A 362 -0.86 -13.73 -5.09
N ILE A 363 -1.02 -12.43 -4.88
CA ILE A 363 -1.87 -11.93 -3.79
C ILE A 363 -3.32 -12.43 -3.97
N ARG A 364 -3.91 -12.21 -5.13
CA ARG A 364 -5.30 -12.62 -5.39
C ARG A 364 -5.51 -14.13 -5.23
N ASN A 365 -4.64 -14.94 -5.84
CA ASN A 365 -4.87 -16.38 -5.93
C ASN A 365 -4.37 -17.14 -4.70
N ASN A 366 -3.26 -16.72 -4.09
CA ASN A 366 -2.60 -17.46 -3.02
C ASN A 366 -2.87 -16.85 -1.64
N TRP A 367 -2.88 -15.51 -1.50
CA TRP A 367 -3.15 -14.87 -0.22
C TRP A 367 -4.64 -14.87 0.11
N TRP A 368 -5.48 -14.35 -0.80
CA TRP A 368 -6.93 -14.28 -0.60
C TRP A 368 -7.67 -15.55 -1.05
N ASN A 369 -7.00 -16.47 -1.73
CA ASN A 369 -7.59 -17.71 -2.23
C ASN A 369 -8.79 -17.48 -3.20
N LEU A 370 -8.68 -16.48 -4.08
CA LEU A 370 -9.75 -16.05 -5.01
C LEU A 370 -9.51 -16.45 -6.48
N GLY A 371 -8.65 -17.44 -6.72
CA GLY A 371 -8.25 -17.86 -8.07
C GLY A 371 -8.85 -19.21 -8.52
N GLU A 372 -9.31 -19.29 -9.78
CA GLU A 372 -9.64 -20.56 -10.46
C GLU A 372 -8.52 -21.11 -11.36
N LYS A 373 -7.46 -20.33 -11.64
CA LYS A 373 -6.35 -20.74 -12.53
C LYS A 373 -5.05 -20.03 -12.17
N TYR A 374 -4.06 -20.80 -11.73
CA TYR A 374 -2.72 -20.32 -11.35
C TYR A 374 -2.05 -19.56 -12.51
N ARG A 375 -1.70 -18.30 -12.29
CA ARG A 375 -0.82 -17.50 -13.20
C ARG A 375 0.39 -16.87 -12.51
N GLY A 376 0.46 -16.88 -11.18
CA GLY A 376 1.64 -16.35 -10.47
C GLY A 376 2.80 -17.34 -10.53
N LYS A 377 3.92 -16.96 -11.17
CA LYS A 377 5.17 -17.76 -11.16
C LYS A 377 5.98 -17.60 -9.87
N LEU A 378 5.63 -16.62 -9.03
CA LEU A 378 6.39 -16.28 -7.82
C LEU A 378 5.82 -17.05 -6.62
N ALA A 379 6.61 -17.95 -6.05
CA ALA A 379 6.24 -18.75 -4.89
C ALA A 379 6.42 -17.99 -3.56
N LEU A 380 5.87 -16.77 -3.46
CA LEU A 380 6.03 -15.86 -2.31
C LEU A 380 5.16 -16.22 -1.08
N ILE A 381 4.14 -17.09 -1.26
CA ILE A 381 3.13 -17.47 -0.26
C ILE A 381 3.01 -18.99 -0.24
#